data_AF-A0A5N7IQ71-F1
#
_entry.id   AF-A0A5N7IQ71-F1
#
_cell.length_a   1.000
_cell.length_b   1.000
_cell.length_c   1.000
_cell.angle_alpha   90.00
_cell.angle_beta   90.00
_cell.angle_gamma   90.00
#
_symmetry.space_group_name_H-M   'P 1'
#
loop_
_entity.id
_entity.type
_entity.pdbx_description
1 polymer ?
#
loop_
_entity_poly.entity_id
_entity_poly.type
_entity_poly.pdbx_seq_one_letter_code
_entity_poly.pdbx_strand_id
1 'polypeptide(L)'
;MNNEYLKLVTAAQGKRIKITKDSIRRTRDLYKDVAKDLSKRARTASKGSLNERWLKDYVKQLKSGIKELNKILKPNIENSMLKSAECANSIQLDFFNMLGIKYNLNTKESFSSMFSNIPKDALAELTGGGFYKDGKGLSQRIWANNSKANADFDYIIEKGIAEKKSTYDLANDLADFVNPEVRKSWDFKKIYPGVGNKKIEYNSLRLAITSVSHAYQLSLQRSCKANPFVEGIQWNISNSHRGTCGLCKSRDKKIYKADDLPLDHPMGVCYFTPVIEKSMEDIGTELHDWLHGENNTNLDSWYNEYGREFVGENNLFRNISKKDGNSSKDSDIMDHKKWSEASFANEKKFKRHIEKHLDEYNNINKDEYLNIARKLLGEPLSNDVEGFTSELGFVFKYRKSTNDFAIGRDDGYISTLYKPVKGYEQWLEEINKYRKKE
;
A
#
# COMPACT_ATOMS: atom_id res chain seq x y z
N MET A 1 31.35 -6.15 2.16
CA MET A 1 30.14 -5.53 1.60
C MET A 1 30.51 -4.69 0.39
N ASN A 2 29.87 -4.96 -0.75
CA ASN A 2 30.17 -4.27 -1.99
C ASN A 2 29.80 -2.78 -1.93
N ASN A 3 30.71 -1.90 -2.37
CA ASN A 3 30.59 -0.44 -2.26
C ASN A 3 29.36 0.09 -3.04
N GLU A 4 29.01 -0.53 -4.17
CA GLU A 4 27.87 -0.11 -5.00
C GLU A 4 26.52 -0.36 -4.32
N TYR A 5 26.34 -1.53 -3.70
CA TYR A 5 25.10 -1.85 -2.99
C TYR A 5 24.88 -0.95 -1.77
N LEU A 6 25.94 -0.64 -1.03
CA LEU A 6 25.87 0.28 0.11
C LEU A 6 25.49 1.71 -0.31
N LYS A 7 25.85 2.15 -1.52
CA LYS A 7 25.40 3.43 -2.07
C LYS A 7 23.89 3.45 -2.28
N LEU A 8 23.29 2.36 -2.77
CA LEU A 8 21.83 2.23 -2.91
C LEU A 8 21.13 2.35 -1.55
N VAL A 9 21.62 1.62 -0.54
CA VAL A 9 21.09 1.67 0.83
C VAL A 9 21.17 3.10 1.39
N THR A 10 22.30 3.76 1.21
CA THR A 10 22.51 5.15 1.67
C THR A 10 21.58 6.12 0.97
N ALA A 11 21.39 5.98 -0.35
CA ALA A 11 20.50 6.82 -1.14
C ALA A 11 19.03 6.64 -0.71
N ALA A 12 18.58 5.40 -0.54
CA ALA A 12 17.24 5.08 -0.06
C ALA A 12 16.98 5.66 1.34
N GLN A 13 17.94 5.55 2.25
CA GLN A 13 17.87 6.13 3.58
C GLN A 13 17.78 7.66 3.54
N GLY A 14 18.54 8.32 2.66
CA GLY A 14 18.46 9.76 2.43
C GLY A 14 17.07 10.20 1.94
N LYS A 15 16.51 9.47 0.98
CA LYS A 15 15.14 9.69 0.48
C LYS A 15 14.10 9.52 1.60
N ARG A 16 14.20 8.46 2.41
CA ARG A 16 13.32 8.23 3.56
C ARG A 16 13.33 9.41 4.53
N ILE A 17 14.51 9.91 4.90
CA ILE A 17 14.66 11.06 5.80
C ILE A 17 13.96 12.30 5.22
N LYS A 18 14.10 12.55 3.91
CA LYS A 18 13.43 13.66 3.23
C LYS A 18 11.90 13.52 3.28
N ILE A 19 11.38 12.32 3.00
CA ILE A 19 9.94 12.01 3.09
C ILE A 19 9.42 12.27 4.51
N THR A 20 10.14 11.81 5.54
CA THR A 20 9.75 12.04 6.94
C THR A 20 9.72 13.53 7.28
N LYS A 21 10.76 14.30 6.89
CA LYS A 21 10.81 15.75 7.09
C LYS A 21 9.65 16.47 6.40
N ASP A 22 9.32 16.08 5.17
CA ASP A 22 8.21 16.65 4.43
C ASP A 22 6.86 16.32 5.09
N SER A 23 6.68 15.09 5.57
CA SER A 23 5.48 14.67 6.30
C SER A 23 5.29 15.47 7.60
N ILE A 24 6.38 15.67 8.35
CA ILE A 24 6.38 16.51 9.56
C ILE A 24 5.97 17.95 9.22
N ARG A 25 6.62 18.55 8.21
CA ARG A 25 6.34 19.93 7.79
C ARG A 25 4.87 20.10 7.39
N ARG A 26 4.37 19.28 6.45
CA ARG A 26 2.96 19.32 6.01
C ARG A 26 1.99 19.17 7.17
N THR A 27 2.25 18.24 8.09
CA THR A 27 1.40 18.07 9.28
C THR A 27 1.39 19.34 10.13
N ARG A 28 2.56 19.94 10.41
CA ARG A 28 2.65 21.19 11.17
C ARG A 28 1.93 22.35 10.47
N ASP A 29 2.08 22.47 9.16
CA ASP A 29 1.42 23.53 8.38
C ASP A 29 -0.10 23.43 8.45
N LEU A 30 -0.67 22.21 8.37
CA LEU A 30 -2.11 22.01 8.55
C LEU A 30 -2.61 22.50 9.91
N TYR A 31 -1.92 22.15 11.00
CA TYR A 31 -2.29 22.64 12.34
C TYR A 31 -2.12 24.15 12.46
N LYS A 32 -1.06 24.71 11.87
CA LYS A 32 -0.81 26.15 11.83
C LYS A 32 -1.93 26.90 11.12
N ASP A 33 -2.44 26.38 10.02
CA ASP A 33 -3.51 27.03 9.27
C ASP A 33 -4.85 26.98 9.99
N VAL A 34 -5.18 25.84 10.64
CA VAL A 34 -6.34 25.76 11.55
C VAL A 34 -6.19 26.77 12.68
N ALA A 35 -5.02 26.84 13.33
CA ALA A 35 -4.77 27.80 14.41
C ALA A 35 -4.91 29.26 13.96
N LYS A 36 -4.43 29.62 12.76
CA LYS A 36 -4.57 30.98 12.22
C LYS A 36 -6.04 31.38 12.02
N ASP A 37 -6.86 30.50 11.45
CA ASP A 37 -8.30 30.76 11.28
C ASP A 37 -8.98 30.96 12.64
N LEU A 38 -8.67 30.09 13.59
CA LEU A 38 -9.17 30.17 14.96
C LEU A 38 -8.75 31.46 15.68
N SER A 39 -7.50 31.89 15.55
CA SER A 39 -7.02 33.14 16.15
C SER A 39 -7.68 34.36 15.52
N LYS A 40 -7.92 34.37 14.20
CA LYS A 40 -8.66 35.45 13.53
C LYS A 40 -10.07 35.58 14.09
N ARG A 41 -10.76 34.45 14.27
CA ARG A 41 -12.11 34.42 14.86
C ARG A 41 -12.10 34.83 16.32
N ALA A 42 -11.15 34.35 17.12
CA ALA A 42 -11.01 34.72 18.54
C ALA A 42 -10.99 36.24 18.76
N ARG A 43 -10.38 37.00 17.84
CA ARG A 43 -10.33 38.47 17.87
C ARG A 43 -11.69 39.17 17.71
N THR A 44 -12.70 38.47 17.20
CA THR A 44 -14.07 38.99 17.05
C THR A 44 -14.92 38.82 18.31
N ALA A 45 -14.41 38.08 19.31
CA ALA A 45 -15.10 37.91 20.58
C ALA A 45 -15.13 39.23 21.38
N SER A 46 -16.24 39.48 22.07
CA SER A 46 -16.35 40.62 22.98
C SER A 46 -15.37 40.48 24.14
N LYS A 47 -14.59 41.54 24.40
CA LYS A 47 -13.71 41.61 25.58
C LYS A 47 -14.56 41.85 26.83
N GLY A 48 -14.29 41.10 27.90
CA GLY A 48 -14.86 41.35 29.23
C GLY A 48 -16.25 40.76 29.51
N SER A 49 -16.88 40.04 28.58
CA SER A 49 -18.15 39.33 28.84
C SER A 49 -18.13 37.89 28.29
N LEU A 50 -18.80 36.97 29.01
CA LEU A 50 -19.03 35.60 28.55
C LEU A 50 -20.25 35.60 27.62
N ASN A 51 -20.04 35.40 26.32
CA ASN A 51 -21.08 35.18 25.33
C ASN A 51 -21.12 33.68 25.02
N GLU A 52 -21.92 32.96 25.79
CA GLU A 52 -22.01 31.49 25.71
C GLU A 52 -22.39 31.01 24.30
N ARG A 53 -23.26 31.75 23.60
CA ARG A 53 -23.66 31.42 22.23
C ARG A 53 -22.47 31.53 21.27
N TRP A 54 -21.74 32.64 21.31
CA TRP A 54 -20.54 32.82 20.49
C TRP A 54 -19.51 31.73 20.78
N LEU A 55 -19.29 31.39 22.06
CA LEU A 55 -18.35 30.34 22.45
C LEU A 55 -18.75 28.97 21.90
N LYS A 56 -20.03 28.61 21.98
CA LYS A 56 -20.55 27.37 21.38
C LYS A 56 -20.32 27.32 19.88
N ASP A 57 -20.56 28.41 19.17
CA ASP A 57 -20.33 28.50 17.73
C ASP A 57 -18.83 28.37 17.39
N TYR A 58 -17.97 29.02 18.17
CA TYR A 58 -16.51 28.91 18.03
C TYR A 58 -16.02 27.48 18.24
N VAL A 59 -16.48 26.81 19.30
CA VAL A 59 -16.11 25.41 19.60
C VAL A 59 -16.59 24.45 18.51
N LYS A 60 -17.80 24.67 17.97
CA LYS A 60 -18.32 23.88 16.85
C LYS A 60 -17.41 24.02 15.62
N GLN A 61 -16.98 25.24 15.31
CA GLN A 61 -16.07 25.51 14.19
C GLN A 61 -14.68 24.91 14.41
N LEU A 62 -14.14 25.02 15.63
CA LEU A 62 -12.88 24.37 16.04
C LEU A 62 -12.93 22.86 15.80
N LYS A 63 -13.95 22.18 16.35
CA LYS A 63 -14.12 20.73 16.17
C LYS A 63 -14.28 20.35 14.70
N SER A 64 -14.97 21.18 13.90
CA SER A 64 -15.07 21.00 12.46
C SER A 64 -13.72 21.17 11.75
N GLY A 65 -12.93 22.19 12.09
CA GLY A 65 -11.61 22.42 11.50
C GLY A 65 -10.64 21.26 11.76
N ILE A 66 -10.64 20.71 12.98
CA ILE A 66 -9.86 19.51 13.31
C ILE A 66 -10.35 18.27 12.56
N LYS A 67 -11.66 18.11 12.39
CA LYS A 67 -12.23 17.02 11.58
C LYS A 67 -11.78 17.10 10.12
N GLU A 68 -11.83 18.29 9.50
CA GLU A 68 -11.36 18.48 8.13
C GLU A 68 -9.84 18.26 8.01
N LEU A 69 -9.05 18.73 8.98
CA LEU A 69 -7.62 18.44 9.05
C LEU A 69 -7.35 16.93 9.02
N ASN A 70 -8.11 16.13 9.77
CA ASN A 70 -7.93 14.68 9.82
C ASN A 70 -8.23 13.99 8.48
N LYS A 71 -9.19 14.50 7.70
CA LYS A 71 -9.48 14.00 6.35
C LYS A 71 -8.32 14.23 5.40
N ILE A 72 -7.58 15.33 5.57
CA ILE A 72 -6.39 15.65 4.77
C ILE A 72 -5.16 14.88 5.28
N LEU A 73 -5.05 14.68 6.60
CA LEU A 73 -3.92 14.01 7.23
C LEU A 73 -3.79 12.55 6.78
N LYS A 74 -4.91 11.81 6.68
CA LYS A 74 -4.90 10.40 6.27
C LYS A 74 -4.21 10.16 4.91
N PRO A 75 -4.70 10.71 3.78
CA PRO A 75 -4.10 10.47 2.47
C PRO A 75 -2.65 11.00 2.38
N ASN A 76 -2.33 12.08 3.11
CA ASN A 76 -0.96 12.57 3.19
C ASN A 76 -0.01 11.58 3.87
N ILE A 77 -0.44 10.95 4.96
CA ILE A 77 0.34 9.91 5.64
C ILE A 77 0.46 8.68 4.74
N GLU A 78 -0.63 8.21 4.12
CA GLU A 78 -0.63 7.04 3.21
C GLU A 78 0.32 7.25 2.02
N ASN A 79 0.29 8.43 1.40
CA ASN A 79 1.23 8.77 0.33
C ASN A 79 2.69 8.80 0.80
N SER A 80 2.95 9.35 1.99
CA SER A 80 4.29 9.31 2.59
C SER A 80 4.73 7.88 2.94
N MET A 81 3.83 7.02 3.40
CA MET A 81 4.09 5.60 3.64
C MET A 81 4.45 4.88 2.35
N LEU A 82 3.65 5.05 1.29
CA LEU A 82 3.88 4.42 -0.02
C LEU A 82 5.26 4.81 -0.57
N LYS A 83 5.56 6.10 -0.63
CA LYS A 83 6.88 6.59 -1.09
C LYS A 83 8.03 6.03 -0.26
N SER A 84 7.82 5.87 1.04
CA SER A 84 8.82 5.30 1.96
C SER A 84 9.04 3.81 1.68
N ALA A 85 7.96 3.06 1.47
CA ALA A 85 8.00 1.65 1.09
C ALA A 85 8.66 1.45 -0.28
N GLU A 86 8.33 2.28 -1.27
CA GLU A 86 8.97 2.29 -2.60
C GLU A 86 10.48 2.57 -2.50
N CYS A 87 10.90 3.49 -1.63
CA CYS A 87 12.33 3.76 -1.41
C CYS A 87 13.08 2.57 -0.84
N ALA A 88 12.48 1.81 0.09
CA ALA A 88 13.08 0.60 0.62
C ALA A 88 13.19 -0.49 -0.47
N ASN A 89 12.11 -0.67 -1.22
CA ASN A 89 12.01 -1.67 -2.29
C ASN A 89 12.98 -1.39 -3.44
N SER A 90 13.23 -0.10 -3.74
CA SER A 90 14.13 0.29 -4.83
C SER A 90 15.56 -0.20 -4.60
N ILE A 91 15.98 -0.47 -3.36
CA ILE A 91 17.32 -1.02 -3.08
C ILE A 91 17.52 -2.34 -3.83
N GLN A 92 16.55 -3.26 -3.77
CA GLN A 92 16.67 -4.56 -4.43
C GLN A 92 16.44 -4.45 -5.94
N LEU A 93 15.46 -3.64 -6.37
CA LEU A 93 15.24 -3.37 -7.80
C LEU A 93 16.48 -2.79 -8.48
N ASP A 94 17.06 -1.74 -7.89
CA ASP A 94 18.24 -1.08 -8.45
C ASP A 94 19.46 -2.02 -8.41
N PHE A 95 19.57 -2.89 -7.40
CA PHE A 95 20.60 -3.93 -7.33
C PHE A 95 20.51 -4.91 -8.51
N PHE A 96 19.34 -5.50 -8.76
CA PHE A 96 19.15 -6.42 -9.88
C PHE A 96 19.27 -5.71 -11.24
N ASN A 97 18.81 -4.46 -11.36
CA ASN A 97 19.01 -3.67 -12.57
C ASN A 97 20.49 -3.40 -12.86
N MET A 98 21.29 -3.10 -11.85
CA MET A 98 22.74 -2.93 -12.00
C MET A 98 23.42 -4.23 -12.44
N LEU A 99 23.03 -5.37 -11.85
CA LEU A 99 23.52 -6.69 -12.27
C LEU A 99 23.14 -7.00 -13.73
N GLY A 100 21.88 -6.76 -14.09
CA GLY A 100 21.38 -7.00 -15.45
C GLY A 100 22.13 -6.20 -16.51
N ILE A 101 22.42 -4.93 -16.26
CA ILE A 101 23.22 -4.10 -17.17
C ILE A 101 24.67 -4.56 -17.22
N LYS A 102 25.30 -4.80 -16.06
CA LYS A 102 26.73 -5.08 -15.96
C LYS A 102 27.12 -6.45 -16.51
N TYR A 103 26.26 -7.45 -16.33
CA TYR A 103 26.50 -8.84 -16.74
C TYR A 103 25.62 -9.28 -17.92
N ASN A 104 24.95 -8.33 -18.58
CA ASN A 104 24.08 -8.56 -19.74
C ASN A 104 22.99 -9.63 -19.51
N LEU A 105 22.40 -9.62 -18.31
CA LEU A 105 21.33 -10.52 -17.94
C LEU A 105 20.03 -9.95 -18.54
N ASN A 106 19.44 -10.60 -19.55
CA ASN A 106 18.22 -10.16 -20.21
C ASN A 106 16.96 -10.37 -19.31
N THR A 107 16.94 -9.77 -18.12
CA THR A 107 16.05 -10.13 -16.99
C THR A 107 15.33 -8.93 -16.35
N LYS A 108 15.44 -7.76 -16.97
CA LYS A 108 14.93 -6.50 -16.41
C LYS A 108 13.44 -6.55 -16.07
N GLU A 109 12.63 -7.18 -16.91
CA GLU A 109 11.18 -7.32 -16.69
C GLU A 109 10.87 -8.29 -15.54
N SER A 110 11.56 -9.43 -15.47
CA SER A 110 11.32 -10.50 -14.49
C SER A 110 11.70 -10.11 -13.06
N PHE A 111 12.82 -9.42 -12.86
CA PHE A 111 13.17 -8.93 -11.53
C PHE A 111 12.30 -7.76 -11.11
N SER A 112 11.85 -6.92 -12.06
CA SER A 112 10.97 -5.79 -11.76
C SER A 112 9.60 -6.22 -11.26
N SER A 113 9.02 -7.27 -11.84
CA SER A 113 7.72 -7.80 -11.42
C SER A 113 7.77 -8.36 -10.00
N MET A 114 8.87 -9.02 -9.61
CA MET A 114 9.04 -9.61 -8.27
C MET A 114 8.89 -8.62 -7.11
N PHE A 115 9.33 -7.39 -7.30
CA PHE A 115 9.27 -6.36 -6.26
C PHE A 115 8.09 -5.39 -6.42
N SER A 116 7.31 -5.50 -7.50
CA SER A 116 6.34 -4.49 -7.92
C SER A 116 5.20 -4.24 -6.91
N ASN A 117 4.69 -5.31 -6.30
CA ASN A 117 3.54 -5.24 -5.39
C ASN A 117 3.93 -5.02 -3.92
N ILE A 118 5.19 -5.32 -3.55
CA ILE A 118 5.67 -5.25 -2.17
C ILE A 118 5.34 -3.91 -1.47
N PRO A 119 5.55 -2.72 -2.07
CA PRO A 119 5.20 -1.46 -1.42
C PRO A 119 3.70 -1.30 -1.15
N LYS A 120 2.85 -1.74 -2.07
CA LYS A 120 1.39 -1.65 -1.95
C LYS A 120 0.87 -2.63 -0.90
N ASP A 121 1.41 -3.84 -0.87
CA ASP A 121 1.01 -4.86 0.11
C ASP A 121 1.44 -4.46 1.52
N ALA A 122 2.65 -3.93 1.67
CA ALA A 122 3.13 -3.40 2.95
C ALA A 122 2.24 -2.23 3.43
N LEU A 123 1.83 -1.35 2.51
CA LEU A 123 0.91 -0.26 2.82
C LEU A 123 -0.46 -0.79 3.26
N ALA A 124 -1.05 -1.74 2.51
CA ALA A 124 -2.35 -2.31 2.79
C ALA A 124 -2.38 -2.97 4.18
N GLU A 125 -1.34 -3.72 4.52
CA GLU A 125 -1.26 -4.41 5.81
C GLU A 125 -1.13 -3.43 6.99
N LEU A 126 -0.27 -2.42 6.86
CA LEU A 126 -0.07 -1.40 7.88
C LEU A 126 -1.30 -0.50 8.06
N THR A 127 -1.96 -0.13 6.97
CA THR A 127 -3.15 0.73 6.99
C THR A 127 -4.39 -0.02 7.46
N GLY A 128 -4.52 -1.31 7.12
CA GLY A 128 -5.56 -2.21 7.59
C GLY A 128 -5.40 -2.64 9.05
N GLY A 129 -4.17 -2.60 9.58
CA GLY A 129 -3.90 -2.85 11.00
C GLY A 129 -3.55 -4.30 11.34
N GLY A 130 -3.65 -5.22 10.38
CA GLY A 130 -3.33 -6.65 10.56
C GLY A 130 -1.88 -6.89 10.99
N PHE A 131 -0.98 -5.96 10.67
CA PHE A 131 0.41 -6.00 11.12
C PHE A 131 0.58 -5.76 12.64
N TYR A 132 -0.33 -4.99 13.26
CA TYR A 132 -0.19 -4.59 14.65
C TYR A 132 -0.94 -5.55 15.57
N LYS A 133 -0.35 -5.86 16.73
CA LYS A 133 -0.98 -6.71 17.77
C LYS A 133 -2.34 -6.19 18.25
N ASP A 134 -2.57 -4.89 18.18
CA ASP A 134 -3.83 -4.26 18.59
C ASP A 134 -4.90 -4.28 17.48
N GLY A 135 -4.57 -4.80 16.29
CA GLY A 135 -5.43 -4.82 15.11
C GLY A 135 -5.77 -3.43 14.55
N LYS A 136 -5.09 -2.36 15.04
CA LYS A 136 -5.47 -0.98 14.71
C LYS A 136 -4.71 -0.42 13.53
N GLY A 137 -5.48 -0.14 12.47
CA GLY A 137 -5.02 0.52 11.26
C GLY A 137 -4.87 2.04 11.37
N LEU A 138 -4.47 2.68 10.28
CA LEU A 138 -4.20 4.13 10.24
C LEU A 138 -5.46 4.96 10.58
N SER A 139 -6.60 4.62 9.98
CA SER A 139 -7.86 5.36 10.21
C SER A 139 -8.30 5.33 11.67
N GLN A 140 -8.21 4.17 12.33
CA GLN A 140 -8.57 4.04 13.75
C GLN A 140 -7.59 4.82 14.65
N ARG A 141 -6.30 4.87 14.30
CA ARG A 141 -5.30 5.66 15.04
C ARG A 141 -5.53 7.16 14.90
N ILE A 142 -5.87 7.65 13.70
CA ILE A 142 -6.26 9.05 13.47
C ILE A 142 -7.53 9.38 14.28
N TRP A 143 -8.53 8.50 14.25
CA TRP A 143 -9.76 8.68 15.02
C TRP A 143 -9.49 8.75 16.53
N ALA A 144 -8.65 7.86 17.07
CA ALA A 144 -8.28 7.89 18.48
C ALA A 144 -7.57 9.20 18.88
N ASN A 145 -6.68 9.70 18.03
CA ASN A 145 -6.02 11.01 18.24
C ASN A 145 -7.05 12.15 18.25
N ASN A 146 -8.03 12.12 17.35
CA ASN A 146 -9.11 13.10 17.28
C ASN A 146 -10.02 13.07 18.53
N SER A 147 -10.38 11.88 19.00
CA SER A 147 -11.18 11.70 20.21
C SER A 147 -10.46 12.27 21.44
N LYS A 148 -9.15 12.04 21.56
CA LYS A 148 -8.34 12.65 22.61
C LYS A 148 -8.31 14.19 22.49
N ALA A 149 -8.09 14.72 21.30
CA ALA A 149 -8.09 16.17 21.08
C ALA A 149 -9.42 16.81 21.51
N ASN A 150 -10.55 16.19 21.16
CA ASN A 150 -11.87 16.65 21.58
C ASN A 150 -12.04 16.67 23.10
N ALA A 151 -11.61 15.62 23.80
CA ALA A 151 -11.64 15.58 25.26
C ALA A 151 -10.76 16.68 25.89
N ASP A 152 -9.58 16.94 25.31
CA ASP A 152 -8.70 18.02 25.77
C ASP A 152 -9.35 19.41 25.53
N PHE A 153 -10.07 19.62 24.43
CA PHE A 153 -10.84 20.84 24.20
C PHE A 153 -11.97 21.03 25.21
N ASP A 154 -12.75 19.98 25.46
CA ASP A 154 -13.87 20.03 26.41
C ASP A 154 -13.36 20.36 27.82
N TYR A 155 -12.24 19.76 28.22
CA TYR A 155 -11.56 20.09 29.49
C TYR A 155 -11.09 21.54 29.57
N ILE A 156 -10.50 22.11 28.50
CA ILE A 156 -10.08 23.52 28.46
C ILE A 156 -11.29 24.44 28.62
N ILE A 157 -12.41 24.12 27.97
CA ILE A 157 -13.65 24.92 28.05
C ILE A 157 -14.20 24.89 29.48
N GLU A 158 -14.37 23.71 30.06
CA GLU A 158 -14.91 23.53 31.42
C GLU A 158 -14.05 24.27 32.46
N LYS A 159 -12.72 24.13 32.39
CA LYS A 159 -11.81 24.84 33.29
C LYS A 159 -11.79 26.35 33.05
N GLY A 160 -11.81 26.80 31.80
CA GLY A 160 -11.85 28.23 31.48
C GLY A 160 -13.12 28.91 32.02
N ILE A 161 -14.27 28.23 31.93
CA ILE A 161 -15.53 28.71 32.51
C ILE A 161 -15.44 28.77 34.05
N ALA A 162 -14.89 27.72 34.68
CA ALA A 162 -14.72 27.69 36.15
C ALA A 162 -13.79 28.81 36.65
N GLU A 163 -12.73 29.13 35.91
CA GLU A 163 -11.82 30.26 36.16
C GLU A 163 -12.40 31.62 35.76
N LYS A 164 -13.68 31.67 35.33
CA LYS A 164 -14.39 32.88 34.91
C LYS A 164 -13.68 33.65 33.78
N LYS A 165 -12.99 32.93 32.87
CA LYS A 165 -12.33 33.54 31.72
C LYS A 165 -13.35 34.18 30.78
N SER A 166 -12.98 35.30 30.17
CA SER A 166 -13.82 35.91 29.13
C SER A 166 -13.86 35.01 27.89
N THR A 167 -14.89 35.21 27.05
CA THR A 167 -15.00 34.52 25.76
C THR A 167 -13.74 34.70 24.91
N TYR A 168 -13.19 35.90 24.91
CA TYR A 168 -11.97 36.25 24.19
C TYR A 168 -10.76 35.46 24.70
N ASP A 169 -10.56 35.39 26.01
CA ASP A 169 -9.40 34.69 26.58
C ASP A 169 -9.49 33.18 26.36
N LEU A 170 -10.69 32.60 26.52
CA LEU A 170 -10.89 31.17 26.29
C LEU A 170 -10.73 30.80 24.81
N ALA A 171 -11.16 31.66 23.89
CA ALA A 171 -10.94 31.46 22.46
C ALA A 171 -9.43 31.50 22.11
N ASN A 172 -8.67 32.41 22.72
CA ASN A 172 -7.23 32.46 22.53
C ASN A 172 -6.51 31.23 23.12
N ASP A 173 -6.91 30.76 24.31
CA ASP A 173 -6.36 29.52 24.88
C ASP A 173 -6.58 28.31 23.94
N LEU A 174 -7.76 28.17 23.35
CA LEU A 174 -8.07 27.11 22.40
C LEU A 174 -7.25 27.26 21.12
N ALA A 175 -7.11 28.47 20.58
CA ALA A 175 -6.28 28.73 19.41
C ALA A 175 -4.80 28.42 19.68
N ASP A 176 -4.27 28.82 20.84
CA ASP A 176 -2.90 28.54 21.27
C ASP A 176 -2.66 27.06 21.51
N PHE A 177 -3.65 26.34 22.03
CA PHE A 177 -3.58 24.90 22.19
C PHE A 177 -3.44 24.16 20.85
N VAL A 178 -4.09 24.67 19.79
CA VAL A 178 -3.98 24.14 18.43
C VAL A 178 -2.68 24.55 17.75
N ASN A 179 -2.14 25.72 18.07
CA ASN A 179 -1.02 26.32 17.36
C ASN A 179 0.31 25.56 17.61
N PRO A 180 0.92 24.95 16.57
CA PRO A 180 2.16 24.20 16.71
C PRO A 180 3.38 25.10 16.96
N GLU A 181 3.27 26.42 16.83
CA GLU A 181 4.36 27.38 17.03
C GLU A 181 4.36 27.97 18.44
N VAL A 182 3.21 27.97 19.12
CA VAL A 182 3.08 28.50 20.47
C VAL A 182 3.58 27.48 21.49
N ARG A 183 4.32 27.96 22.50
CA ARG A 183 4.68 27.17 23.67
C ARG A 183 3.62 27.43 24.75
N LYS A 184 3.07 26.35 25.32
CA LYS A 184 2.17 26.46 26.48
C LYS A 184 2.89 27.21 27.61
N SER A 185 2.34 28.36 27.98
CA SER A 185 2.86 29.20 29.07
C SER A 185 2.75 28.49 30.42
N TRP A 186 3.41 29.03 31.44
CA TRP A 186 3.26 28.51 32.80
C TRP A 186 1.82 28.64 33.31
N ASP A 187 1.17 29.77 33.04
CA ASP A 187 -0.23 30.02 33.40
C ASP A 187 -1.18 29.04 32.70
N PHE A 188 -0.99 28.80 31.40
CA PHE A 188 -1.78 27.81 30.67
C PHE A 188 -1.71 26.43 31.34
N LYS A 189 -0.51 26.01 31.77
CA LYS A 189 -0.31 24.71 32.42
C LYS A 189 -0.89 24.67 33.83
N LYS A 190 -0.81 25.78 34.56
CA LYS A 190 -1.40 25.90 35.90
C LYS A 190 -2.92 25.77 35.84
N ILE A 191 -3.54 26.42 34.86
CA ILE A 191 -5.00 26.39 34.65
C ILE A 191 -5.44 25.03 34.08
N TYR A 192 -4.67 24.48 33.13
CA TYR A 192 -5.03 23.26 32.39
C TYR A 192 -4.03 22.10 32.61
N PRO A 193 -3.81 21.61 33.86
CA PRO A 193 -2.81 20.58 34.14
C PRO A 193 -3.09 19.25 33.42
N GLY A 194 -4.37 18.91 33.18
CA GLY A 194 -4.79 17.66 32.53
C GLY A 194 -4.43 17.53 31.05
N VAL A 195 -4.16 18.64 30.34
CA VAL A 195 -3.85 18.64 28.89
C VAL A 195 -2.39 18.23 28.63
N GLY A 196 -1.56 18.21 29.68
CA GLY A 196 -0.15 17.83 29.60
C GLY A 196 0.71 18.82 28.80
N ASN A 197 2.00 18.49 28.71
CA ASN A 197 3.04 19.40 28.20
C ASN A 197 3.25 19.35 26.68
N LYS A 198 2.68 18.36 25.99
CA LYS A 198 2.89 18.19 24.54
C LYS A 198 1.94 19.07 23.74
N LYS A 199 2.39 19.53 22.58
CA LYS A 199 1.55 20.26 21.63
C LYS A 199 0.55 19.29 20.98
N ILE A 200 -0.62 19.78 20.57
CA ILE A 200 -1.70 18.91 20.09
C ILE A 200 -1.29 18.08 18.86
N GLU A 201 -0.45 18.64 17.98
CA GLU A 201 -0.01 17.98 16.75
C GLU A 201 0.95 16.83 17.02
N TYR A 202 1.50 16.74 18.25
CA TYR A 202 2.51 15.74 18.60
C TYR A 202 2.05 14.31 18.31
N ASN A 203 0.79 13.96 18.61
CA ASN A 203 0.29 12.60 18.36
C ASN A 203 0.14 12.33 16.86
N SER A 204 -0.24 13.34 16.08
CA SER A 204 -0.32 13.26 14.61
C SER A 204 1.07 13.14 13.99
N LEU A 205 2.06 13.91 14.47
CA LEU A 205 3.47 13.79 14.08
C LEU A 205 4.03 12.42 14.43
N ARG A 206 3.76 11.93 15.65
CA ARG A 206 4.17 10.61 16.10
C ARG A 206 3.64 9.52 15.18
N LEU A 207 2.35 9.59 14.86
CA LEU A 207 1.71 8.65 13.96
C LEU A 207 2.35 8.72 12.56
N ALA A 208 2.47 9.90 11.98
CA ALA A 208 3.07 10.10 10.66
C ALA A 208 4.51 9.55 10.56
N ILE A 209 5.37 9.90 11.52
CA ILE A 209 6.77 9.44 11.55
C ILE A 209 6.83 7.91 11.69
N THR A 210 6.05 7.36 12.63
CA THR A 210 6.03 5.92 12.89
C THR A 210 5.53 5.15 11.67
N SER A 211 4.46 5.63 11.03
CA SER A 211 3.91 5.04 9.81
C SER A 211 4.92 5.03 8.66
N VAL A 212 5.63 6.13 8.44
CA VAL A 212 6.68 6.23 7.40
C VAL A 212 7.83 5.27 7.67
N SER A 213 8.28 5.16 8.92
CA SER A 213 9.35 4.24 9.32
C SER A 213 8.93 2.77 9.19
N HIS A 214 7.71 2.41 9.63
CA HIS A 214 7.21 1.05 9.52
C HIS A 214 6.98 0.62 8.07
N ALA A 215 6.48 1.53 7.22
CA ALA A 215 6.32 1.25 5.78
C ALA A 215 7.66 0.97 5.10
N TYR A 216 8.70 1.75 5.43
CA TYR A 216 10.06 1.46 4.98
C TYR A 216 10.54 0.09 5.46
N GLN A 217 10.38 -0.19 6.75
CA GLN A 217 10.89 -1.42 7.36
C GLN A 217 10.22 -2.68 6.79
N LEU A 218 8.90 -2.70 6.71
CA LEU A 218 8.15 -3.85 6.22
C LEU A 218 8.43 -4.11 4.73
N SER A 219 8.50 -3.06 3.92
CA SER A 219 8.87 -3.17 2.51
C SER A 219 10.31 -3.65 2.32
N LEU A 220 11.25 -3.17 3.15
CA LEU A 220 12.62 -3.64 3.14
C LEU A 220 12.69 -5.12 3.52
N GLN A 221 11.99 -5.53 4.58
CA GLN A 221 11.94 -6.91 5.03
C GLN A 221 11.48 -7.85 3.92
N ARG A 222 10.36 -7.53 3.24
CA ARG A 222 9.81 -8.35 2.16
C ARG A 222 10.70 -8.39 0.93
N SER A 223 11.23 -7.25 0.51
CA SER A 223 12.14 -7.20 -0.64
C SER A 223 13.45 -7.91 -0.35
N CYS A 224 13.97 -7.85 0.88
CA CYS A 224 15.12 -8.65 1.29
C CYS A 224 14.81 -10.15 1.29
N LYS A 225 13.63 -10.55 1.77
CA LYS A 225 13.19 -11.95 1.75
C LYS A 225 13.12 -12.50 0.32
N ALA A 226 12.65 -11.68 -0.62
CA ALA A 226 12.58 -12.05 -2.03
C ALA A 226 13.94 -12.03 -2.75
N ASN A 227 15.02 -11.51 -2.14
CA ASN A 227 16.35 -11.51 -2.76
C ASN A 227 17.18 -12.70 -2.24
N PRO A 228 17.58 -13.67 -3.10
CA PRO A 228 18.27 -14.88 -2.67
C PRO A 228 19.71 -14.63 -2.19
N PHE A 229 20.25 -13.44 -2.42
CA PHE A 229 21.62 -13.07 -2.02
C PHE A 229 21.66 -12.30 -0.69
N VAL A 230 20.51 -11.99 -0.10
CA VAL A 230 20.44 -11.30 1.20
C VAL A 230 20.45 -12.32 2.34
N GLU A 231 21.53 -12.32 3.11
CA GLU A 231 21.70 -13.24 4.24
C GLU A 231 20.96 -12.80 5.50
N GLY A 232 20.68 -11.50 5.58
CA GLY A 232 19.97 -10.88 6.69
C GLY A 232 19.96 -9.37 6.60
N ILE A 233 19.43 -8.74 7.63
CA ILE A 233 19.27 -7.29 7.72
C ILE A 233 19.97 -6.83 9.00
N GLN A 234 21.03 -6.04 8.84
CA GLN A 234 21.74 -5.42 9.95
C GLN A 234 20.95 -4.22 10.47
N TRP A 235 20.69 -4.20 11.77
CA TRP A 235 20.16 -3.03 12.46
C TRP A 235 21.26 -2.01 12.72
N ASN A 236 21.02 -0.76 12.36
CA ASN A 236 21.92 0.33 12.69
C ASN A 236 21.17 1.42 13.44
N ILE A 237 21.69 1.76 14.62
CA ILE A 237 21.16 2.85 15.41
C ILE A 237 21.38 4.18 14.67
N SER A 238 20.38 5.06 14.75
CA SER A 238 20.51 6.42 14.20
C SER A 238 21.32 7.33 15.11
N ASN A 239 22.13 8.22 14.54
CA ASN A 239 22.83 9.26 15.29
C ASN A 239 21.90 10.34 15.88
N SER A 240 20.57 10.21 15.70
CA SER A 240 19.57 11.17 16.18
C SER A 240 19.11 10.92 17.62
N HIS A 241 19.62 9.91 18.33
CA HIS A 241 19.23 9.65 19.71
C HIS A 241 19.85 10.67 20.69
N ARG A 242 19.02 11.24 21.57
CA ARG A 242 19.48 11.89 22.80
C ARG A 242 19.37 10.89 23.95
N GLY A 243 20.42 10.07 24.11
CA GLY A 243 20.44 8.97 25.08
C GLY A 243 19.81 7.69 24.53
N THR A 244 20.63 6.87 23.86
CA THR A 244 20.21 5.58 23.31
C THR A 244 19.83 4.61 24.43
N CYS A 245 18.60 4.07 24.39
CA CYS A 245 18.12 3.12 25.39
C CYS A 245 18.82 1.76 25.27
N GLY A 246 18.77 0.95 26.34
CA GLY A 246 19.39 -0.38 26.38
C GLY A 246 18.91 -1.30 25.25
N LEU A 247 17.62 -1.26 24.91
CA LEU A 247 17.07 -2.04 23.81
C LEU A 247 17.70 -1.66 22.47
N CYS A 248 17.76 -0.37 22.13
CA CYS A 248 18.41 0.06 20.88
C CYS A 248 19.87 -0.40 20.86
N LYS A 249 20.64 -0.16 21.94
CA LYS A 249 22.04 -0.62 22.06
C LYS A 249 22.20 -2.12 21.81
N SER A 250 21.31 -2.95 22.39
CA SER A 250 21.34 -4.41 22.20
C SER A 250 21.06 -4.86 20.77
N ARG A 251 20.45 -3.99 19.95
CA ARG A 251 20.16 -4.27 18.55
C ARG A 251 21.24 -3.75 17.61
N ASP A 252 22.08 -2.80 18.02
CA ASP A 252 23.06 -2.21 17.10
C ASP A 252 23.95 -3.27 16.50
N LYS A 253 24.16 -3.19 15.19
CA LYS A 253 24.98 -4.10 14.40
C LYS A 253 24.53 -5.56 14.41
N LYS A 254 23.44 -5.90 15.10
CA LYS A 254 22.87 -7.25 15.04
C LYS A 254 22.22 -7.47 13.69
N ILE A 255 22.52 -8.64 13.11
CA ILE A 255 21.93 -9.12 11.86
C ILE A 255 20.74 -10.01 12.22
N TYR A 256 19.61 -9.75 11.58
CA TYR A 256 18.39 -10.53 11.71
C TYR A 256 18.08 -11.20 10.38
N LYS A 257 17.52 -12.42 10.40
CA LYS A 257 16.83 -12.92 9.22
C LYS A 257 15.65 -12.00 8.90
N ALA A 258 15.25 -11.95 7.63
CA ALA A 258 14.21 -11.02 7.18
C ALA A 258 12.95 -11.14 8.04
N ASP A 259 12.44 -12.35 8.25
CA ASP A 259 11.23 -12.62 9.04
C ASP A 259 11.37 -12.32 10.55
N ASP A 260 12.60 -12.25 11.06
CA ASP A 260 12.89 -12.02 12.48
C ASP A 260 13.23 -10.57 12.81
N LEU A 261 13.23 -9.66 11.82
CA LEU A 261 13.58 -8.26 12.04
C LEU A 261 12.53 -7.59 12.94
N PRO A 262 12.89 -7.18 14.19
CA PRO A 262 11.91 -6.66 15.12
C PRO A 262 11.41 -5.28 14.69
N LEU A 263 10.14 -4.94 14.90
CA LEU A 263 9.65 -3.61 14.55
C LEU A 263 10.37 -2.49 15.35
N ASP A 264 10.64 -1.36 14.69
CA ASP A 264 11.15 -0.17 15.35
C ASP A 264 10.10 0.42 16.31
N HIS A 265 10.58 1.18 17.31
CA HIS A 265 9.69 1.81 18.26
C HIS A 265 9.01 3.05 17.64
N PRO A 266 7.90 3.56 18.22
CA PRO A 266 7.31 4.81 17.77
C PRO A 266 8.32 5.97 17.81
N MET A 267 8.29 6.85 16.81
CA MET A 267 9.35 7.86 16.54
C MET A 267 10.73 7.28 16.24
N GLY A 268 10.84 5.97 16.02
CA GLY A 268 12.06 5.30 15.62
C GLY A 268 12.54 5.79 14.27
N VAL A 269 13.84 6.10 14.20
CA VAL A 269 14.51 6.58 12.99
C VAL A 269 15.77 5.75 12.70
N CYS A 270 15.89 4.56 13.30
CA CYS A 270 16.97 3.61 13.01
C CYS A 270 16.96 3.23 11.53
N TYR A 271 18.09 2.77 11.02
CA TYR A 271 18.23 2.39 9.61
C TYR A 271 18.73 0.95 9.49
N PHE A 272 18.44 0.36 8.35
CA PHE A 272 18.61 -1.06 8.12
C PHE A 272 19.47 -1.26 6.89
N THR A 273 20.44 -2.15 6.99
CA THR A 273 21.36 -2.47 5.89
C THR A 273 21.20 -3.94 5.58
N PRO A 274 20.65 -4.31 4.41
CA PRO A 274 20.67 -5.69 3.96
C PRO A 274 22.13 -6.15 3.81
N VAL A 275 22.41 -7.36 4.27
CA VAL A 275 23.75 -7.97 4.28
C VAL A 275 23.84 -8.92 3.11
N ILE A 276 24.75 -8.60 2.19
CA ILE A 276 25.14 -9.45 1.06
C ILE A 276 26.65 -9.71 1.22
N GLU A 277 27.01 -10.98 1.41
CA GLU A 277 28.39 -11.41 1.62
C GLU A 277 29.13 -11.61 0.30
N LYS A 278 28.47 -12.24 -0.68
CA LYS A 278 28.99 -12.46 -2.03
C LYS A 278 29.34 -11.13 -2.71
N SER A 279 30.37 -11.14 -3.55
CA SER A 279 30.70 -9.96 -4.36
C SER A 279 29.67 -9.78 -5.48
N MET A 280 29.63 -8.59 -6.09
CA MET A 280 28.73 -8.37 -7.25
C MET A 280 29.18 -9.19 -8.46
N GLU A 281 30.47 -9.53 -8.53
CA GLU A 281 31.04 -10.38 -9.57
C GLU A 281 30.58 -11.81 -9.40
N ASP A 282 30.74 -12.38 -8.20
CA ASP A 282 30.25 -13.74 -7.92
C ASP A 282 28.75 -13.85 -8.19
N ILE A 283 27.96 -12.87 -7.73
CA ILE A 283 26.50 -12.86 -7.95
C ILE A 283 26.16 -12.71 -9.43
N GLY A 284 26.86 -11.83 -10.14
CA GLY A 284 26.64 -11.58 -11.57
C GLY A 284 26.94 -12.81 -12.42
N THR A 285 28.08 -13.46 -12.16
CA THR A 285 28.48 -14.71 -12.82
C THR A 285 27.53 -15.84 -12.47
N GLU A 286 27.19 -16.03 -11.19
CA GLU A 286 26.24 -17.07 -10.77
C GLU A 286 24.87 -16.92 -11.42
N LEU A 287 24.34 -15.68 -11.51
CA LEU A 287 23.08 -15.41 -12.21
C LEU A 287 23.20 -15.63 -13.72
N HIS A 288 24.30 -15.19 -14.34
CA HIS A 288 24.56 -15.38 -15.76
C HIS A 288 24.56 -16.88 -16.11
N ASP A 289 25.37 -17.67 -15.40
CA ASP A 289 25.55 -19.09 -15.68
C ASP A 289 24.25 -19.87 -15.47
N TRP A 290 23.50 -19.55 -14.41
CA TRP A 290 22.17 -20.10 -14.16
C TRP A 290 21.17 -19.77 -15.29
N LEU A 291 21.14 -18.52 -15.76
CA LEU A 291 20.30 -18.13 -16.91
C LEU A 291 20.72 -18.79 -18.22
N HIS A 292 21.97 -19.21 -18.34
CA HIS A 292 22.52 -19.95 -19.47
C HIS A 292 22.44 -21.47 -19.31
N GLY A 293 21.78 -21.96 -18.27
CA GLY A 293 21.41 -23.36 -18.09
C GLY A 293 22.34 -24.17 -17.20
N GLU A 294 23.24 -23.54 -16.46
CA GLU A 294 23.96 -24.22 -15.40
C GLU A 294 23.05 -24.50 -14.19
N ASN A 295 23.28 -25.64 -13.55
CA ASN A 295 22.48 -26.06 -12.40
C ASN A 295 22.78 -25.19 -11.18
N ASN A 296 21.75 -24.59 -10.58
CA ASN A 296 21.87 -23.91 -9.30
C ASN A 296 20.62 -24.15 -8.45
N THR A 297 20.68 -25.17 -7.59
CA THR A 297 19.52 -25.61 -6.78
C THR A 297 18.95 -24.52 -5.88
N ASN A 298 19.80 -23.57 -5.44
CA ASN A 298 19.35 -22.46 -4.59
C ASN A 298 18.53 -21.46 -5.41
N LEU A 299 19.00 -21.08 -6.59
CA LEU A 299 18.26 -20.19 -7.50
C LEU A 299 17.02 -20.88 -8.07
N ASP A 300 17.08 -22.17 -8.35
CA ASP A 300 15.90 -22.95 -8.78
C ASP A 300 14.82 -22.97 -7.69
N SER A 301 15.19 -23.25 -6.43
CA SER A 301 14.26 -23.24 -5.30
C SER A 301 13.69 -21.84 -5.08
N TRP A 302 14.55 -20.82 -5.10
CA TRP A 302 14.14 -19.43 -4.96
C TRP A 302 13.18 -19.01 -6.09
N TYR A 303 13.46 -19.36 -7.34
CA TYR A 303 12.59 -19.04 -8.47
C TYR A 303 11.23 -19.77 -8.37
N ASN A 304 11.21 -20.99 -7.86
CA ASN A 304 9.96 -21.72 -7.63
C ASN A 304 9.11 -21.13 -6.49
N GLU A 305 9.74 -20.62 -5.44
CA GLU A 305 9.06 -20.02 -4.29
C GLU A 305 8.58 -18.60 -4.58
N TYR A 306 9.45 -17.76 -5.16
CA TYR A 306 9.18 -16.35 -5.40
C TYR A 306 8.78 -16.12 -6.86
N GLY A 307 9.47 -16.69 -7.85
CA GLY A 307 9.27 -16.40 -9.28
C GLY A 307 7.91 -16.82 -9.87
N ARG A 308 7.26 -17.88 -9.38
CA ARG A 308 5.95 -18.37 -9.92
C ARG A 308 4.77 -17.41 -9.71
N GLU A 309 4.84 -16.51 -8.73
CA GLU A 309 3.80 -15.50 -8.53
C GLU A 309 3.98 -14.27 -9.44
N PHE A 310 5.18 -14.07 -10.02
CA PHE A 310 5.58 -12.82 -10.71
C PHE A 310 5.94 -12.97 -12.19
N VAL A 311 6.16 -14.20 -12.65
CA VAL A 311 6.32 -14.52 -14.07
C VAL A 311 5.03 -15.23 -14.47
N GLY A 312 4.05 -14.48 -15.00
CA GLY A 312 2.98 -15.12 -15.75
C GLY A 312 3.60 -16.07 -16.77
N GLU A 313 3.02 -17.26 -16.98
CA GLU A 313 3.56 -18.30 -17.86
C GLU A 313 3.77 -17.77 -19.29
N ASN A 314 4.89 -17.10 -19.54
CA ASN A 314 5.47 -16.91 -20.85
C ASN A 314 6.90 -16.34 -20.76
N ASN A 315 7.82 -17.22 -21.12
CA ASN A 315 9.08 -16.96 -21.83
C ASN A 315 10.23 -16.26 -21.09
N LEU A 316 10.92 -17.02 -20.23
CA LEU A 316 12.39 -16.89 -20.11
C LEU A 316 13.18 -18.20 -20.26
N PHE A 317 12.57 -19.39 -20.16
CA PHE A 317 13.33 -20.65 -20.05
C PHE A 317 13.13 -21.67 -21.20
N ARG A 318 12.50 -21.29 -22.31
CA ARG A 318 12.16 -22.26 -23.38
C ARG A 318 13.36 -22.77 -24.21
N ASN A 319 14.60 -22.39 -23.91
CA ASN A 319 15.78 -22.74 -24.71
C ASN A 319 16.82 -23.66 -24.04
N ILE A 320 16.57 -24.22 -22.84
CA ILE A 320 17.60 -25.02 -22.12
C ILE A 320 17.34 -26.54 -22.11
N SER A 321 16.26 -27.04 -22.74
CA SER A 321 16.02 -28.49 -22.82
C SER A 321 15.61 -28.94 -24.22
N LYS A 322 16.57 -29.04 -25.12
CA LYS A 322 16.47 -29.89 -26.32
C LYS A 322 17.72 -30.74 -26.50
N LYS A 323 17.83 -31.76 -25.66
CA LYS A 323 18.47 -33.04 -25.99
C LYS A 323 18.02 -34.07 -24.95
N ASP A 324 16.90 -34.71 -25.23
CA ASP A 324 16.85 -36.13 -25.54
C ASP A 324 15.40 -36.59 -25.68
N GLY A 325 15.20 -37.57 -26.54
CA GLY A 325 13.91 -37.91 -27.10
C GLY A 325 12.95 -38.62 -26.15
N ASN A 326 11.69 -38.27 -26.37
CA ASN A 326 10.49 -39.13 -26.37
C ASN A 326 9.54 -39.13 -25.16
N SER A 327 8.31 -38.69 -25.48
CA SER A 327 6.98 -38.91 -24.87
C SER A 327 6.71 -38.45 -23.44
N SER A 328 5.91 -37.40 -23.27
CA SER A 328 4.45 -37.48 -23.07
C SER A 328 3.84 -36.06 -22.83
N LYS A 329 2.51 -35.97 -22.95
CA LYS A 329 1.67 -34.78 -23.17
C LYS A 329 1.40 -33.90 -21.93
N ASP A 330 0.76 -32.76 -22.21
CA ASP A 330 0.03 -31.81 -21.37
C ASP A 330 0.88 -30.60 -20.90
N SER A 331 0.58 -29.33 -21.21
CA SER A 331 -0.71 -28.66 -21.30
C SER A 331 -0.67 -27.46 -22.29
N ASP A 332 -1.48 -27.51 -23.36
CA ASP A 332 -1.70 -26.34 -24.25
C ASP A 332 -3.15 -26.30 -24.79
N ILE A 333 -4.11 -26.69 -23.94
CA ILE A 333 -5.54 -26.68 -24.28
C ILE A 333 -6.28 -26.08 -23.09
N MET A 334 -6.62 -24.78 -23.16
CA MET A 334 -7.68 -24.25 -22.30
C MET A 334 -8.98 -25.00 -22.61
N ASP A 335 -9.60 -25.45 -21.54
CA ASP A 335 -10.54 -26.55 -21.43
C ASP A 335 -11.88 -26.30 -22.16
N HIS A 336 -11.95 -26.63 -23.46
CA HIS A 336 -13.18 -26.63 -24.26
C HIS A 336 -14.27 -27.56 -23.68
N LYS A 337 -13.88 -28.57 -22.89
CA LYS A 337 -14.80 -29.57 -22.33
C LYS A 337 -15.54 -29.07 -21.09
N LYS A 338 -14.94 -28.14 -20.33
CA LYS A 338 -15.55 -27.55 -19.13
C LYS A 338 -16.83 -26.74 -19.41
N TRP A 339 -16.90 -26.07 -20.55
CA TRP A 339 -17.96 -25.09 -20.81
C TRP A 339 -19.13 -25.63 -21.66
N SER A 340 -19.01 -26.83 -22.23
CA SER A 340 -20.02 -27.39 -23.15
C SER A 340 -21.39 -27.60 -22.51
N GLU A 341 -21.44 -27.85 -21.20
CA GLU A 341 -22.67 -28.08 -20.44
C GLU A 341 -22.97 -26.95 -19.42
N ALA A 342 -22.15 -25.89 -19.40
CA ALA A 342 -22.23 -24.84 -18.40
C ALA A 342 -23.60 -24.13 -18.40
N SER A 343 -24.13 -23.80 -17.22
CA SER A 343 -25.41 -23.10 -17.07
C SER A 343 -25.24 -21.88 -16.16
N PHE A 344 -26.27 -21.06 -16.01
CA PHE A 344 -26.29 -20.07 -14.92
C PHE A 344 -26.58 -20.78 -13.60
N ALA A 345 -26.09 -20.20 -12.49
CA ALA A 345 -26.19 -20.81 -11.17
C ALA A 345 -27.63 -21.17 -10.71
N ASN A 346 -28.67 -20.56 -11.28
CA ASN A 346 -30.06 -21.02 -11.17
C ASN A 346 -30.98 -20.39 -12.23
N GLU A 347 -32.13 -21.03 -12.45
CA GLU A 347 -33.19 -20.63 -13.39
C GLU A 347 -33.66 -19.17 -13.21
N LYS A 348 -33.77 -18.69 -11.97
CA LYS A 348 -34.23 -17.32 -11.67
C LYS A 348 -33.21 -16.27 -12.12
N LYS A 349 -31.91 -16.54 -11.91
CA LYS A 349 -30.83 -15.68 -12.41
C LYS A 349 -30.78 -15.68 -13.94
N PHE A 350 -30.97 -16.86 -14.55
CA PHE A 350 -31.02 -16.98 -16.01
C PHE A 350 -32.18 -16.18 -16.62
N LYS A 351 -33.40 -16.32 -16.11
CA LYS A 351 -34.59 -15.58 -16.58
C LYS A 351 -34.39 -14.05 -16.49
N ARG A 352 -33.92 -13.55 -15.34
CA ARG A 352 -33.65 -12.12 -15.15
C ARG A 352 -32.54 -11.60 -16.07
N HIS A 353 -31.56 -12.45 -16.39
CA HIS A 353 -30.47 -12.08 -17.29
C HIS A 353 -30.95 -11.98 -18.75
N ILE A 354 -31.73 -12.96 -19.19
CA ILE A 354 -32.37 -12.97 -20.52
C ILE A 354 -33.30 -11.77 -20.70
N GLU A 355 -34.14 -11.46 -19.71
CA GLU A 355 -35.04 -10.30 -19.77
C GLU A 355 -34.32 -8.97 -20.04
N LYS A 356 -33.03 -8.89 -19.71
CA LYS A 356 -32.23 -7.68 -19.84
C LYS A 356 -31.38 -7.64 -21.11
N HIS A 357 -31.00 -8.78 -21.66
CA HIS A 357 -29.94 -8.87 -22.68
C HIS A 357 -30.29 -9.70 -23.92
N LEU A 358 -31.46 -10.36 -23.99
CA LEU A 358 -31.81 -11.22 -25.13
C LEU A 358 -32.15 -10.42 -26.41
N ASP A 359 -32.69 -9.22 -26.25
CA ASP A 359 -33.02 -8.29 -27.32
C ASP A 359 -31.76 -7.83 -28.08
N GLU A 360 -30.61 -7.74 -27.41
CA GLU A 360 -29.29 -7.50 -28.01
C GLU A 360 -28.88 -8.58 -29.03
N TYR A 361 -29.57 -9.73 -29.03
CA TYR A 361 -29.33 -10.87 -29.91
C TYR A 361 -30.53 -11.16 -30.81
N ASN A 362 -31.36 -10.16 -31.13
CA ASN A 362 -32.53 -10.30 -32.00
C ASN A 362 -33.58 -11.31 -31.47
N ASN A 363 -33.68 -11.46 -30.14
CA ASN A 363 -34.66 -12.35 -29.50
C ASN A 363 -34.58 -13.82 -29.97
N ILE A 364 -33.37 -14.31 -30.23
CA ILE A 364 -33.10 -15.74 -30.44
C ILE A 364 -33.61 -16.60 -29.28
N ASN A 365 -33.70 -17.92 -29.49
CA ASN A 365 -34.20 -18.79 -28.44
C ASN A 365 -33.20 -18.87 -27.26
N LYS A 366 -33.71 -19.24 -26.07
CA LYS A 366 -32.91 -19.23 -24.82
C LYS A 366 -31.74 -20.20 -24.85
N ASP A 367 -31.88 -21.33 -25.54
CA ASP A 367 -30.83 -22.34 -25.65
C ASP A 367 -29.73 -21.89 -26.62
N GLU A 368 -30.09 -21.20 -27.70
CA GLU A 368 -29.16 -20.54 -28.62
C GLU A 368 -28.36 -19.46 -27.90
N TYR A 369 -29.03 -18.61 -27.12
CA TYR A 369 -28.38 -17.58 -26.30
C TYR A 369 -27.39 -18.20 -25.31
N LEU A 370 -27.78 -19.27 -24.63
CA LEU A 370 -26.91 -19.99 -23.69
C LEU A 370 -25.72 -20.63 -24.41
N ASN A 371 -25.93 -21.18 -25.61
CA ASN A 371 -24.87 -21.79 -26.40
C ASN A 371 -23.85 -20.77 -26.92
N ILE A 372 -24.22 -19.50 -27.13
CA ILE A 372 -23.26 -18.45 -27.47
C ILE A 372 -22.27 -18.26 -26.31
N ALA A 373 -22.76 -18.17 -25.08
CA ALA A 373 -21.90 -18.02 -23.90
C ALA A 373 -20.97 -19.22 -23.72
N ARG A 374 -21.49 -20.45 -23.85
CA ARG A 374 -20.72 -21.69 -23.74
C ARG A 374 -19.61 -21.77 -24.78
N LYS A 375 -19.94 -21.50 -26.04
CA LYS A 375 -18.97 -21.50 -27.14
C LYS A 375 -17.88 -20.46 -26.89
N LEU A 376 -18.25 -19.22 -26.57
CA LEU A 376 -17.28 -18.15 -26.33
C LEU A 376 -16.35 -18.44 -25.14
N LEU A 377 -16.88 -19.01 -24.05
CA LEU A 377 -16.06 -19.36 -22.88
C LEU A 377 -15.11 -20.53 -23.13
N GLY A 378 -15.53 -21.49 -23.96
CA GLY A 378 -14.73 -22.66 -24.33
C GLY A 378 -13.79 -22.45 -25.54
N GLU A 379 -13.87 -21.32 -26.22
CA GLU A 379 -13.10 -21.08 -27.43
C GLU A 379 -11.65 -20.67 -27.12
N PRO A 380 -10.65 -21.23 -27.84
CA PRO A 380 -9.26 -20.81 -27.72
C PRO A 380 -9.07 -19.33 -28.04
N LEU A 381 -8.02 -18.73 -27.46
CA LEU A 381 -7.65 -17.36 -27.80
C LEU A 381 -7.18 -17.29 -29.26
N SER A 382 -7.60 -16.25 -29.95
CA SER A 382 -7.29 -16.01 -31.35
C SER A 382 -7.28 -14.51 -31.65
N ASN A 383 -7.01 -14.14 -32.91
CA ASN A 383 -7.08 -12.74 -33.32
C ASN A 383 -8.47 -12.13 -33.10
N ASP A 384 -9.52 -12.95 -33.14
CA ASP A 384 -10.91 -12.54 -32.93
C ASP A 384 -11.40 -12.70 -31.49
N VAL A 385 -10.77 -13.58 -30.70
CA VAL A 385 -11.23 -13.95 -29.35
C VAL A 385 -10.14 -13.66 -28.32
N GLU A 386 -10.40 -12.69 -27.47
CA GLU A 386 -9.56 -12.33 -26.34
C GLU A 386 -10.13 -12.88 -25.03
N GLY A 387 -9.28 -13.07 -24.04
CA GLY A 387 -9.71 -13.57 -22.74
C GLY A 387 -8.62 -13.55 -21.70
N PHE A 388 -9.02 -13.53 -20.45
CA PHE A 388 -8.14 -13.62 -19.30
C PHE A 388 -8.88 -14.23 -18.11
N THR A 389 -8.14 -14.74 -17.12
CA THR A 389 -8.71 -15.16 -15.85
C THR A 389 -8.34 -14.14 -14.78
N SER A 390 -9.34 -13.65 -14.03
CA SER A 390 -9.13 -12.73 -12.91
C SER A 390 -8.50 -13.45 -11.72
N GLU A 391 -7.97 -12.67 -10.77
CA GLU A 391 -7.40 -13.21 -9.52
C GLU A 391 -8.39 -14.03 -8.69
N LEU A 392 -9.69 -13.79 -8.83
CA LEU A 392 -10.76 -14.54 -8.15
C LEU A 392 -11.22 -15.78 -8.93
N GLY A 393 -10.49 -16.19 -9.98
CA GLY A 393 -10.80 -17.40 -10.75
C GLY A 393 -11.91 -17.24 -11.81
N PHE A 394 -12.49 -16.05 -11.98
CA PHE A 394 -13.46 -15.79 -13.05
C PHE A 394 -12.76 -15.70 -14.40
N VAL A 395 -13.30 -16.38 -15.41
CA VAL A 395 -12.83 -16.37 -16.80
C VAL A 395 -13.61 -15.31 -17.57
N PHE A 396 -12.90 -14.35 -18.14
CA PHE A 396 -13.45 -13.29 -18.98
C PHE A 396 -13.09 -13.56 -20.44
N LYS A 397 -14.06 -13.50 -21.35
CA LYS A 397 -13.87 -13.69 -22.80
C LYS A 397 -14.61 -12.62 -23.58
N TYR A 398 -13.98 -12.16 -24.65
CA TYR A 398 -14.55 -11.17 -25.56
C TYR A 398 -14.27 -11.54 -27.02
N ARG A 399 -15.30 -11.53 -27.86
CA ARG A 399 -15.20 -11.73 -29.31
C ARG A 399 -15.39 -10.42 -30.05
N LYS A 400 -14.40 -10.04 -30.86
CA LYS A 400 -14.38 -8.75 -31.59
C LYS A 400 -15.41 -8.70 -32.70
N SER A 401 -15.49 -9.75 -33.53
CA SER A 401 -16.35 -9.79 -34.71
C SER A 401 -17.84 -9.60 -34.41
N THR A 402 -18.30 -10.12 -33.27
CA THR A 402 -19.71 -10.09 -32.87
C THR A 402 -19.99 -9.17 -31.69
N ASN A 403 -18.96 -8.55 -31.10
CA ASN A 403 -19.05 -7.74 -29.88
C ASN A 403 -19.66 -8.50 -28.70
N ASP A 404 -19.32 -9.78 -28.54
CA ASP A 404 -19.84 -10.61 -27.45
C ASP A 404 -18.87 -10.64 -26.27
N PHE A 405 -19.40 -10.45 -25.06
CA PHE A 405 -18.63 -10.52 -23.81
C PHE A 405 -19.26 -11.52 -22.85
N ALA A 406 -18.46 -12.47 -22.36
CA ALA A 406 -18.90 -13.49 -21.42
C ALA A 406 -17.98 -13.59 -20.20
N ILE A 407 -18.56 -13.89 -19.04
CA ILE A 407 -17.82 -14.22 -17.82
C ILE A 407 -18.28 -15.59 -17.31
N GLY A 408 -17.32 -16.49 -17.12
CA GLY A 408 -17.46 -17.78 -16.47
C GLY A 408 -16.84 -17.78 -15.06
N ARG A 409 -17.32 -18.66 -14.20
CA ARG A 409 -16.80 -18.86 -12.84
C ARG A 409 -15.89 -20.09 -12.77
N ASP A 410 -15.03 -20.12 -11.76
CA ASP A 410 -14.17 -21.26 -11.47
C ASP A 410 -14.96 -22.56 -11.25
N ASP A 411 -16.12 -22.48 -10.60
CA ASP A 411 -17.08 -23.57 -10.36
C ASP A 411 -17.85 -24.07 -11.59
N GLY A 412 -17.59 -23.51 -12.79
CA GLY A 412 -18.17 -23.97 -14.06
C GLY A 412 -19.52 -23.33 -14.40
N TYR A 413 -20.03 -22.39 -13.59
CA TYR A 413 -21.24 -21.63 -13.94
C TYR A 413 -20.94 -20.38 -14.78
N ILE A 414 -21.89 -20.03 -15.64
CA ILE A 414 -21.90 -18.78 -16.40
C ILE A 414 -22.39 -17.66 -15.49
N SER A 415 -21.62 -16.57 -15.44
CA SER A 415 -21.94 -15.37 -14.67
C SER A 415 -22.70 -14.34 -15.53
N THR A 416 -22.27 -14.14 -16.78
CA THR A 416 -22.90 -13.19 -17.71
C THR A 416 -22.57 -13.48 -19.17
N LEU A 417 -23.43 -13.01 -20.07
CA LEU A 417 -23.21 -12.83 -21.51
C LEU A 417 -23.96 -11.56 -21.95
N TYR A 418 -23.35 -10.66 -22.71
CA TYR A 418 -24.05 -9.52 -23.33
C TYR A 418 -23.19 -8.86 -24.41
N LYS A 419 -23.78 -7.92 -25.16
CA LYS A 419 -23.07 -7.03 -26.09
C LYS A 419 -22.75 -5.69 -25.41
N PRO A 420 -21.48 -5.38 -25.12
CA PRO A 420 -21.13 -4.12 -24.47
C PRO A 420 -21.54 -2.90 -25.30
N VAL A 421 -22.18 -1.92 -24.65
CA VAL A 421 -22.63 -0.68 -25.31
C VAL A 421 -21.46 0.15 -25.83
N LYS A 422 -20.33 0.19 -25.09
CA LYS A 422 -19.08 0.83 -25.55
C LYS A 422 -18.18 -0.12 -26.33
N GLY A 423 -18.65 -1.32 -26.67
CA GLY A 423 -17.90 -2.34 -27.38
C GLY A 423 -16.53 -2.65 -26.76
N TYR A 424 -15.50 -2.65 -27.61
CA TYR A 424 -14.13 -3.03 -27.23
C TYR A 424 -13.51 -2.11 -26.16
N GLU A 425 -13.92 -0.86 -26.05
CA GLU A 425 -13.41 0.03 -24.99
C GLU A 425 -13.79 -0.47 -23.60
N GLN A 426 -15.01 -0.98 -23.43
CA GLN A 426 -15.43 -1.58 -22.17
C GLN A 426 -14.65 -2.86 -21.89
N TRP A 427 -14.30 -3.64 -22.91
CA TRP A 427 -13.41 -4.79 -22.74
C TRP A 427 -12.03 -4.39 -22.22
N LEU A 428 -11.44 -3.30 -22.73
CA LEU A 428 -10.17 -2.77 -22.22
C LEU A 428 -10.29 -2.24 -20.79
N GLU A 429 -11.42 -1.63 -20.42
CA GLU A 429 -11.71 -1.22 -19.04
C GLU A 429 -11.76 -2.46 -18.10
N GLU A 430 -12.44 -3.53 -18.52
CA GLU A 430 -12.54 -4.79 -17.77
C GLU A 430 -11.19 -5.49 -17.65
N ILE A 431 -10.37 -5.46 -18.71
CA ILE A 431 -8.95 -5.88 -18.64
C ILE A 431 -8.22 -5.06 -17.57
N ASN A 432 -8.26 -3.74 -17.64
CA ASN A 432 -7.53 -2.89 -16.70
C ASN A 432 -8.00 -3.07 -15.25
N LYS A 433 -9.26 -3.47 -15.06
CA LYS A 433 -9.87 -3.62 -13.75
C LYS A 433 -9.67 -5.00 -13.15
N TYR A 434 -9.76 -6.06 -13.94
CA TYR A 434 -9.83 -7.44 -13.46
C TYR A 434 -8.80 -8.38 -14.05
N ARG A 435 -8.17 -8.02 -15.18
CA ARG A 435 -7.01 -8.77 -15.66
C ARG A 435 -5.92 -8.54 -14.65
N LYS A 436 -5.43 -9.64 -14.10
CA LYS A 436 -4.26 -9.66 -13.24
C LYS A 436 -3.19 -8.82 -13.94
N LYS A 437 -2.84 -7.67 -13.35
CA LYS A 437 -1.86 -6.77 -13.95
C LYS A 437 -0.52 -7.48 -13.84
N GLU A 438 -0.04 -7.96 -14.99
CA GLU A 438 1.28 -8.55 -15.15
C GLU A 438 2.37 -7.63 -14.60
#